data_AF-A0A7K3AD77-F1
#
_entry.id   AF-A0A7K3AD77-F1
#
_cell.length_a   1.000
_cell.length_b   1.000
_cell.length_c   1.000
_cell.angle_alpha   90.00
_cell.angle_beta   90.00
_cell.angle_gamma   90.00
#
_symmetry.space_group_name_H-M   'P 1'
#
loop_
_entity.id
_entity.type
_entity.pdbx_description
1 polymer ?
#
loop_
_entity_poly.entity_id
_entity_poly.type
_entity_poly.pdbx_seq_one_letter_code
_entity_poly.pdbx_strand_id
1 'polypeptide(L)'
;MQFYAGIVTLLNGQQAQGCAIGLLPDGDGDFTSSVLTVSTVTFPGISPRLVLADLMGATSGKMQEGLRPMELPCGPGFLMERTRSAPIPGRADNEAGGPSDGRVWQGTVAVPVSGSHSIVMVQLVTAARDLADNYRDILRGVAYTLTFNDPNADQGIADERHTGSDDTTSPFG
;
A
#
# COMPACT_ATOMS: atom_id res chain seq x y z
N MET A 1 -8.57 14.11 23.65
CA MET A 1 -7.54 13.06 23.42
C MET A 1 -8.11 11.71 22.97
N GLN A 2 -9.34 11.32 23.33
CA GLN A 2 -9.92 10.01 22.93
C GLN A 2 -10.06 9.82 21.41
N PHE A 3 -10.35 10.88 20.65
CA PHE A 3 -10.46 10.82 19.19
C PHE A 3 -9.14 10.46 18.49
N TYR A 4 -8.05 11.10 18.91
CA TYR A 4 -6.70 10.80 18.41
C TYR A 4 -6.29 9.36 18.71
N ALA A 5 -6.48 8.92 19.97
CA ALA A 5 -6.21 7.53 20.36
C ALA A 5 -7.07 6.52 19.57
N GLY A 6 -8.34 6.85 19.31
CA GLY A 6 -9.24 6.03 18.50
C GLY A 6 -8.78 5.88 17.05
N ILE A 7 -8.37 6.97 16.40
CA ILE A 7 -7.85 6.94 15.02
C ILE A 7 -6.54 6.14 14.96
N VAL A 8 -5.60 6.38 15.88
CA VAL A 8 -4.34 5.64 15.93
C VAL A 8 -4.57 4.15 16.18
N THR A 9 -5.55 3.79 17.01
CA THR A 9 -5.92 2.39 17.24
C THR A 9 -6.54 1.75 16.00
N LEU A 10 -7.41 2.47 15.29
CA LEU A 10 -8.01 1.99 14.04
C LEU A 10 -6.95 1.77 12.94
N LEU A 11 -6.03 2.72 12.78
CA LEU A 11 -4.92 2.63 11.82
C LEU A 11 -3.98 1.46 12.16
N ASN A 12 -3.64 1.28 13.44
CA ASN A 12 -2.86 0.13 13.90
C ASN A 12 -3.58 -1.20 13.63
N GLY A 13 -4.90 -1.26 13.85
CA GLY A 13 -5.71 -2.44 13.55
C GLY A 13 -5.72 -2.82 12.07
N GLN A 14 -5.46 -1.86 11.17
CA GLN A 14 -5.31 -2.08 9.73
C GLN A 14 -3.86 -2.21 9.26
N GLN A 15 -2.91 -2.33 10.19
CA GLN A 15 -1.47 -2.42 9.91
C GLN A 15 -0.96 -1.26 9.05
N ALA A 16 -1.60 -0.09 9.16
CA ALA A 16 -1.24 1.10 8.41
C ALA A 16 0.10 1.65 8.91
N GLN A 17 1.05 1.76 7.99
CA GLN A 17 2.35 2.40 8.19
C GLN A 17 2.24 3.92 8.06
N GLY A 18 1.28 4.39 7.26
CA GLY A 18 1.05 5.82 7.06
C GLY A 18 -0.29 6.09 6.38
N CYS A 19 -0.78 7.31 6.57
CA CYS A 19 -1.99 7.81 5.94
C CYS A 19 -1.81 9.27 5.55
N ALA A 20 -2.33 9.66 4.39
CA ALA A 20 -2.38 11.05 3.93
C ALA A 20 -3.78 11.39 3.43
N ILE A 21 -4.15 12.66 3.53
CA ILE A 21 -5.42 13.20 3.02
C ILE A 21 -5.08 14.18 1.90
N GLY A 22 -5.65 13.95 0.72
CA GLY A 22 -5.52 14.83 -0.43
C GLY A 22 -6.78 15.66 -0.63
N LEU A 23 -6.62 16.94 -0.96
CA LEU A 23 -7.69 17.82 -1.41
C LEU A 23 -7.38 18.22 -2.86
N LEU A 24 -8.30 17.91 -3.77
CA LEU A 24 -8.17 18.22 -5.19
C LEU A 24 -9.30 19.19 -5.59
N PRO A 25 -8.99 20.33 -6.23
CA PRO A 25 -10.03 21.21 -6.74
C PRO A 25 -10.93 20.47 -7.72
N ASP A 26 -12.24 20.63 -7.60
CA ASP A 26 -13.23 19.95 -8.47
C ASP A 26 -13.66 20.78 -9.69
N GLY A 27 -13.20 22.02 -9.79
CA GLY A 27 -13.51 22.93 -10.89
C GLY A 27 -14.68 23.88 -10.63
N ASP A 28 -15.51 23.61 -9.62
CA ASP A 28 -16.64 24.47 -9.21
C ASP A 28 -16.24 25.42 -8.06
N GLY A 29 -14.97 25.43 -7.69
CA GLY A 29 -14.42 26.22 -6.58
C GLY A 29 -14.48 25.50 -5.22
N ASP A 30 -14.87 24.22 -5.21
CA ASP A 30 -14.84 23.35 -4.03
C ASP A 30 -13.71 22.30 -4.16
N PHE A 31 -13.56 21.45 -3.15
CA PHE A 31 -12.52 20.43 -3.07
C PHE A 31 -13.11 19.04 -2.89
N THR A 32 -12.63 18.12 -3.71
CA THR A 32 -12.80 16.70 -3.47
C THR A 32 -11.72 16.19 -2.52
N SER A 33 -12.14 15.44 -1.51
CA SER A 33 -11.23 14.75 -0.60
C SER A 33 -10.87 13.33 -1.07
N SER A 34 -9.66 12.92 -0.75
CA SER A 34 -9.18 11.55 -0.93
C SER A 34 -8.31 11.13 0.24
N VAL A 35 -8.24 9.83 0.51
CA VAL A 35 -7.42 9.24 1.56
C VAL A 35 -6.49 8.21 0.95
N LEU A 36 -5.18 8.42 1.13
CA LEU A 36 -4.14 7.48 0.79
C LEU A 36 -3.70 6.74 2.05
N THR A 37 -3.65 5.41 2.01
CA THR A 37 -3.18 4.59 3.12
C THR A 37 -2.11 3.61 2.63
N VAL A 38 -1.01 3.52 3.35
CA VAL A 38 0.04 2.53 3.13
C VAL A 38 -0.01 1.55 4.30
N SER A 39 -0.10 0.25 4.01
CA SER A 39 -0.09 -0.80 5.03
C SER A 39 0.81 -1.96 4.61
N THR A 40 1.23 -2.75 5.60
CA THR A 40 2.03 -3.96 5.38
C THR A 40 1.30 -5.15 5.99
N VAL A 41 0.96 -6.13 5.17
CA VAL A 41 0.31 -7.37 5.60
C VAL A 41 1.29 -8.52 5.52
N THR A 42 1.46 -9.25 6.62
CA THR A 42 2.39 -10.40 6.71
C THR A 42 1.61 -11.71 6.75
N PHE A 43 2.02 -12.68 5.91
CA PHE A 43 1.41 -13.99 5.77
C PHE A 43 2.38 -15.09 6.24
N PRO A 44 2.37 -15.48 7.52
CA PRO A 44 3.31 -16.47 8.02
C PRO A 44 3.14 -17.81 7.29
N GLY A 45 4.23 -18.34 6.74
CA GLY A 45 4.27 -19.65 6.09
C GLY A 45 3.64 -19.72 4.69
N ILE A 46 3.12 -18.61 4.15
CA ILE A 46 2.56 -18.56 2.79
C ILE A 46 3.38 -17.56 1.97
N SER A 47 3.70 -17.93 0.73
CA SER A 47 4.38 -17.00 -0.19
C SER A 47 3.44 -15.85 -0.55
N PRO A 48 3.85 -14.58 -0.37
CA PRO A 48 3.08 -13.41 -0.81
C PRO A 48 2.67 -13.47 -2.27
N ARG A 49 3.55 -14.04 -3.12
CA ARG A 49 3.26 -14.26 -4.55
C ARG A 49 2.14 -15.28 -4.76
N LEU A 50 2.04 -16.30 -3.90
CA LEU A 50 0.94 -17.26 -3.95
C LEU A 50 -0.37 -16.64 -3.47
N VAL A 51 -0.35 -15.79 -2.44
CA VAL A 51 -1.56 -15.05 -2.01
C VAL A 51 -2.06 -14.13 -3.12
N LEU A 52 -1.15 -13.42 -3.79
CA LEU A 52 -1.49 -12.59 -4.95
C LEU A 52 -1.96 -13.43 -6.14
N ALA A 53 -1.34 -14.59 -6.40
CA ALA A 53 -1.77 -15.51 -7.45
C ALA A 53 -3.14 -16.14 -7.17
N ASP A 54 -3.46 -16.42 -5.91
CA ASP A 54 -4.77 -16.88 -5.49
C ASP A 54 -5.81 -15.77 -5.66
N LEU A 55 -5.49 -14.52 -5.30
CA LEU A 55 -6.33 -13.36 -5.64
C LEU A 55 -6.54 -13.18 -7.16
N MET A 56 -5.56 -13.59 -7.98
CA MET A 56 -5.66 -13.60 -9.44
C MET A 56 -6.46 -14.77 -10.02
N GLY A 57 -6.41 -15.95 -9.38
CA GLY A 57 -6.92 -17.21 -9.92
C GLY A 57 -8.18 -17.77 -9.25
N ALA A 58 -8.39 -17.51 -7.96
CA ALA A 58 -9.46 -18.07 -7.16
C ALA A 58 -10.69 -17.15 -7.10
N THR A 59 -11.43 -17.12 -8.20
CA THR A 59 -12.91 -17.19 -8.19
C THR A 59 -13.44 -17.42 -9.62
N SER A 60 -13.60 -18.69 -10.00
CA SER A 60 -14.54 -19.12 -11.06
C SER A 60 -14.39 -18.50 -12.46
N GLY A 61 -13.17 -18.35 -12.99
CA GLY A 61 -12.98 -18.00 -14.41
C GLY A 61 -13.39 -16.58 -14.78
N LYS A 62 -13.55 -15.70 -13.80
CA LYS A 62 -13.56 -14.24 -13.99
C LYS A 62 -12.38 -13.67 -13.24
N MET A 63 -11.41 -13.11 -13.96
CA MET A 63 -10.44 -12.19 -13.38
C MET A 63 -11.23 -11.18 -12.54
N GLN A 64 -10.84 -10.94 -11.28
CA GLN A 64 -11.49 -9.88 -10.51
C GLN A 64 -11.38 -8.59 -11.33
N GLU A 65 -12.54 -8.02 -11.64
CA GLU A 65 -12.66 -6.86 -12.52
C GLU A 65 -11.78 -5.74 -11.95
N GLY A 66 -10.85 -5.23 -12.76
CA GLY A 66 -9.95 -4.15 -12.35
C GLY A 66 -8.57 -4.58 -11.82
N LEU A 67 -8.25 -5.88 -11.75
CA LEU A 67 -6.90 -6.32 -11.42
C LEU A 67 -5.97 -6.22 -12.64
N ARG A 68 -4.85 -5.49 -12.53
CA ARG A 68 -3.91 -5.20 -13.62
C ARG A 68 -2.47 -5.34 -13.12
N PRO A 69 -1.67 -6.27 -13.66
CA PRO A 69 -0.24 -6.32 -13.37
C PRO A 69 0.45 -5.01 -13.75
N MET A 70 1.47 -4.62 -12.99
CA MET A 70 2.29 -3.46 -13.28
C MET A 70 3.74 -3.67 -12.83
N GLU A 71 4.68 -3.13 -13.59
CA GLU A 71 6.10 -3.13 -13.24
C GLU A 71 6.44 -1.85 -12.47
N LEU A 72 6.97 -2.01 -11.25
CA LEU A 72 7.42 -0.93 -10.39
C LEU A 72 8.94 -0.99 -10.22
N PRO A 73 9.60 0.13 -9.85
CA PRO A 73 11.03 0.14 -9.59
C PRO A 73 11.47 -0.87 -8.52
N CYS A 74 10.58 -1.17 -7.57
CA CYS A 74 10.81 -2.13 -6.49
C CYS A 74 10.40 -3.57 -6.81
N GLY A 75 9.92 -3.84 -8.04
CA GLY A 75 9.51 -5.17 -8.52
C GLY A 75 8.08 -5.22 -9.07
N PRO A 76 7.59 -6.42 -9.41
CA PRO A 76 6.25 -6.58 -9.97
C PRO A 76 5.18 -6.31 -8.90
N GLY A 77 4.14 -5.58 -9.26
CA GLY A 77 2.98 -5.29 -8.43
C GLY A 77 1.66 -5.47 -9.18
N PHE A 78 0.55 -5.25 -8.47
CA PHE A 78 -0.79 -5.36 -9.03
C PHE A 78 -1.64 -4.16 -8.61
N LEU A 79 -2.28 -3.51 -9.58
CA LEU A 79 -3.32 -2.52 -9.34
C LEU A 79 -4.68 -3.23 -9.34
N MET A 80 -5.51 -2.97 -8.34
CA MET A 80 -6.91 -3.40 -8.26
C MET A 80 -7.79 -2.18 -8.03
N GLU A 81 -8.97 -2.17 -8.64
CA GLU A 81 -9.93 -1.08 -8.50
C GLU A 81 -11.32 -1.62 -8.23
N ARG A 82 -12.05 -0.92 -7.36
CA ARG A 82 -13.45 -1.25 -7.07
C ARG A 82 -14.23 -0.04 -6.60
N THR A 83 -15.52 -0.04 -6.85
CA THR A 83 -16.45 0.85 -6.17
C THR A 83 -17.03 0.12 -4.95
N ARG A 84 -16.93 0.72 -3.76
CA ARG A 84 -17.43 0.12 -2.51
C ARG A 84 -18.43 1.05 -1.85
N SER A 85 -19.43 0.49 -1.16
CA SER A 85 -20.25 1.28 -0.25
C SER A 85 -19.43 1.62 1.00
N ALA A 86 -19.46 2.87 1.43
CA ALA A 86 -18.83 3.36 2.65
C ALA A 86 -19.90 3.93 3.59
N PRO A 87 -19.80 3.68 4.90
CA PRO A 87 -20.70 4.28 5.87
C PRO A 87 -20.51 5.80 5.88
N ILE A 88 -21.62 6.54 5.86
CA ILE A 88 -21.61 8.01 5.98
C ILE A 88 -21.57 8.35 7.47
N PRO A 89 -20.52 9.01 7.99
CA PRO A 89 -20.43 9.34 9.40
C PRO A 89 -21.62 10.21 9.85
N GLY A 90 -22.24 9.84 10.97
CA GLY A 90 -23.35 10.60 11.57
C GLY A 90 -24.75 10.28 11.01
N ARG A 91 -24.87 9.41 10.01
CA ARG A 91 -26.18 8.93 9.52
C ARG A 91 -26.51 7.60 10.18
N ALA A 92 -27.60 7.55 10.94
CA ALA A 92 -28.15 6.28 11.42
C ALA A 92 -28.70 5.49 10.22
N ASP A 93 -28.55 4.16 10.24
CA ASP A 93 -28.94 3.24 9.15
C ASP A 93 -30.42 3.34 8.70
N ASN A 94 -31.24 4.10 9.43
CA ASN A 94 -32.70 4.15 9.30
C ASN A 94 -33.26 5.49 8.80
N GLU A 95 -32.44 6.48 8.42
CA GLU A 95 -32.95 7.74 7.87
C GLU A 95 -33.18 7.65 6.36
N ALA A 96 -34.45 7.37 6.02
CA ALA A 96 -35.00 7.41 4.67
C ALA A 96 -35.02 8.85 4.13
N GLY A 97 -33.89 9.30 3.59
CA GLY A 97 -33.75 10.60 2.95
C GLY A 97 -32.74 10.54 1.79
N GLY A 98 -33.25 10.39 0.57
CA GLY A 98 -32.55 10.55 -0.72
C GLY A 98 -31.36 9.60 -1.01
N PRO A 99 -31.01 9.38 -2.30
CA PRO A 99 -29.85 8.58 -2.68
C PRO A 99 -28.57 9.39 -2.44
N SER A 100 -28.17 9.57 -1.18
CA SER A 100 -26.80 9.93 -0.86
C SER A 100 -25.95 8.71 -1.18
N ASP A 101 -25.42 8.68 -2.40
CA ASP A 101 -24.68 7.53 -2.89
C ASP A 101 -23.36 7.40 -2.13
N GLY A 102 -23.38 6.73 -0.98
CA GLY A 102 -22.22 6.46 -0.12
C GLY A 102 -21.18 5.55 -0.78
N ARG A 103 -21.22 5.39 -2.10
CA ARG A 103 -20.24 4.66 -2.88
C ARG A 103 -18.98 5.51 -3.06
N VAL A 104 -17.85 4.92 -2.73
CA VAL A 104 -16.52 5.49 -2.96
C VAL A 104 -15.77 4.64 -3.98
N TRP A 105 -14.92 5.28 -4.77
CA TRP A 105 -13.92 4.58 -5.56
C TRP A 105 -12.75 4.22 -4.65
N GLN A 106 -12.22 3.00 -4.80
CA GLN A 106 -11.01 2.53 -4.15
C GLN A 106 -10.07 1.94 -5.20
N GLY A 107 -8.89 2.53 -5.34
CA GLY A 107 -7.74 1.92 -5.98
C GLY A 107 -6.82 1.26 -4.94
N THR A 108 -6.15 0.19 -5.30
CA THR A 108 -5.19 -0.51 -4.43
C THR A 108 -4.05 -1.06 -5.25
N VAL A 109 -2.82 -0.67 -4.93
CA VAL A 109 -1.61 -1.30 -5.44
C VAL A 109 -1.07 -2.24 -4.38
N ALA A 110 -0.85 -3.50 -4.74
CA ALA A 110 -0.24 -4.51 -3.89
C ALA A 110 1.13 -4.93 -4.45
N VAL A 111 2.16 -4.86 -3.61
CA VAL A 111 3.54 -5.18 -3.99
C VAL A 111 4.11 -6.20 -2.99
N PRO A 112 4.49 -7.40 -3.45
CA PRO A 112 5.18 -8.37 -2.60
C PRO A 112 6.60 -7.86 -2.29
N VAL A 113 7.00 -7.92 -1.03
CA VAL A 113 8.34 -7.51 -0.61
C VAL A 113 9.30 -8.71 -0.76
N SER A 114 10.30 -8.55 -1.62
CA SER A 114 11.31 -9.59 -1.91
C SER A 114 12.01 -10.09 -0.64
N GLY A 115 12.18 -11.42 -0.53
CA GLY A 115 12.83 -12.04 0.63
C GLY A 115 11.99 -12.07 1.92
N SER A 116 10.74 -11.61 1.88
CA SER A 116 9.84 -11.60 3.03
C SER A 116 8.53 -12.33 2.77
N HIS A 117 7.75 -12.53 3.83
CA HIS A 117 6.37 -13.01 3.77
C HIS A 117 5.34 -11.88 3.80
N SER A 118 5.71 -10.69 3.33
CA SER A 118 4.88 -9.49 3.43
C SER A 118 4.45 -8.93 2.07
N ILE A 119 3.28 -8.30 2.06
CA ILE A 119 2.74 -7.51 0.96
C ILE A 119 2.57 -6.08 1.46
N VAL A 120 3.12 -5.12 0.73
CA VAL A 120 2.81 -3.70 0.94
C VAL A 120 1.60 -3.34 0.09
N MET A 121 0.60 -2.74 0.72
CA MET A 121 -0.60 -2.26 0.07
C MET A 121 -0.65 -0.74 0.13
N VAL A 122 -0.83 -0.10 -1.03
CA VAL A 122 -1.09 1.33 -1.15
C VAL A 122 -2.51 1.50 -1.64
N GLN A 123 -3.37 2.06 -0.81
CA GLN A 123 -4.79 2.25 -1.09
C GLN A 123 -5.09 3.73 -1.27
N LEU A 124 -5.90 4.07 -2.26
CA LEU A 124 -6.42 5.43 -2.46
C LEU A 124 -7.93 5.36 -2.58
N VAL A 125 -8.63 6.17 -1.79
CA VAL A 125 -10.09 6.19 -1.69
C VAL A 125 -10.62 7.60 -1.90
N THR A 126 -11.67 7.76 -2.70
CA THR A 126 -12.38 9.04 -2.88
C THR A 126 -13.87 8.85 -3.13
N ALA A 127 -14.68 9.85 -2.76
CA ALA A 127 -16.10 9.91 -3.12
C ALA A 127 -16.35 10.43 -4.55
N ALA A 128 -15.41 11.16 -5.16
CA ALA A 128 -15.53 11.65 -6.54
C ALA A 128 -15.18 10.55 -7.56
N ARG A 129 -16.16 9.69 -7.81
CA ARG A 129 -16.00 8.52 -8.70
C ARG A 129 -15.85 8.91 -10.17
N ASP A 130 -16.38 10.05 -10.55
CA ASP A 130 -16.20 10.69 -11.85
C ASP A 130 -14.73 11.05 -12.12
N LEU A 131 -13.93 11.27 -11.07
CA LEU A 131 -12.49 11.52 -11.16
C LEU A 131 -11.64 10.26 -10.97
N ALA A 132 -12.23 9.05 -11.03
CA ALA A 132 -11.54 7.79 -10.78
C ALA A 132 -10.28 7.60 -11.64
N ASP A 133 -10.30 8.05 -12.90
CA ASP A 133 -9.14 7.94 -13.79
C ASP A 133 -7.98 8.83 -13.31
N ASN A 134 -8.27 10.06 -12.87
CA ASN A 134 -7.24 10.96 -12.31
C ASN A 134 -6.65 10.38 -11.01
N TYR A 135 -7.49 9.85 -10.13
CA TYR A 135 -7.02 9.21 -8.90
C TYR A 135 -6.26 7.90 -9.16
N ARG A 136 -6.61 7.14 -10.20
CA ARG A 136 -5.83 5.99 -10.65
C ARG A 136 -4.42 6.40 -11.05
N ASP A 137 -4.27 7.48 -11.79
CA ASP A 137 -2.96 7.96 -12.23
C ASP A 137 -2.14 8.51 -11.06
N ILE A 138 -2.78 9.18 -10.09
CA ILE A 138 -2.13 9.57 -8.83
C ILE A 138 -1.63 8.33 -8.08
N LEU A 139 -2.48 7.32 -7.90
CA LEU A 139 -2.11 6.09 -7.21
C LEU A 139 -0.95 5.38 -7.90
N ARG A 140 -0.94 5.33 -9.23
CA ARG A 140 0.19 4.81 -10.01
C ARG A 140 1.45 5.63 -9.77
N GLY A 141 1.37 6.96 -9.84
CA GLY A 141 2.50 7.85 -9.57
C GLY A 141 3.11 7.61 -8.19
N VAL A 142 2.27 7.49 -7.15
CA VAL A 142 2.71 7.15 -5.79
C VAL A 142 3.35 5.75 -5.77
N ALA A 143 2.75 4.76 -6.41
CA ALA A 143 3.32 3.41 -6.47
C ALA A 143 4.71 3.39 -7.14
N TYR A 144 4.94 4.22 -8.16
CA TYR A 144 6.25 4.36 -8.81
C TYR A 144 7.32 4.99 -7.91
N THR A 145 6.94 5.61 -6.79
CA THR A 145 7.90 6.10 -5.78
C THR A 145 8.23 5.07 -4.70
N LEU A 146 7.59 3.89 -4.71
CA LEU A 146 7.85 2.86 -3.72
C LEU A 146 9.25 2.28 -3.90
N THR A 147 10.00 2.30 -2.80
CA THR A 147 11.30 1.63 -2.68
C THR A 147 11.33 0.84 -1.39
N PHE A 148 11.88 -0.37 -1.43
CA PHE A 148 12.16 -1.15 -0.22
C PHE A 148 13.63 -1.01 0.10
N ASN A 149 13.94 -0.34 1.21
CA ASN A 149 15.30 -0.24 1.70
C ASN A 149 15.49 -1.28 2.80
N ASP A 150 16.47 -2.17 2.66
CA ASP A 150 16.88 -3.06 3.74
C ASP A 150 17.91 -2.31 4.60
N PRO A 151 17.58 -1.90 5.84
CA PRO A 151 18.51 -1.20 6.71
C PRO A 151 19.73 -2.05 7.10
N ASN A 152 19.71 -3.36 6.88
CA ASN A 152 20.82 -4.26 7.18
C ASN A 152 21.74 -4.53 5.98
N ALA A 153 21.38 -4.10 4.76
CA ALA A 153 22.17 -4.37 3.56
C ALA A 153 23.59 -3.76 3.61
N ASP A 154 23.75 -2.62 4.30
CA ASP A 154 25.04 -1.96 4.48
C ASP A 154 25.95 -2.64 5.52
N GLN A 155 25.43 -3.56 6.35
CA GLN A 155 26.25 -4.23 7.38
C GLN A 155 27.05 -5.42 6.84
N GLY A 156 26.75 -5.92 5.63
CA GLY A 156 27.45 -7.06 5.03
C GLY A 156 28.79 -6.75 4.36
N ILE A 157 29.08 -5.47 4.06
CA ILE A 157 30.29 -5.07 3.31
C ILE A 157 31.47 -4.76 4.24
N ALA A 158 31.23 -4.59 5.55
CA ALA A 158 32.26 -4.21 6.50
C ALA A 158 33.12 -5.38 7.01
N ASP A 159 32.67 -6.63 6.86
CA ASP A 159 33.30 -7.79 7.52
C ASP A 159 34.31 -8.55 6.62
N GLU A 160 34.36 -8.28 5.31
CA GLU A 160 35.28 -8.97 4.38
C GLU A 160 36.67 -8.30 4.21
N ARG A 161 36.97 -7.21 4.92
CA ARG A 161 38.28 -6.52 4.82
C ARG A 161 39.24 -6.77 5.99
N HIS A 162 39.05 -7.81 6.80
CA HIS A 162 39.95 -8.10 7.92
C HIS A 162 40.49 -9.55 7.99
N THR A 163 40.76 -10.15 6.83
CA THR A 163 41.54 -11.40 6.76
C THR A 163 42.67 -11.26 5.75
N GLY A 164 43.52 -10.26 5.97
CA GLY A 164 44.81 -10.09 5.28
C GLY A 164 45.95 -10.43 6.23
N SER A 165 46.52 -11.61 6.04
CA SER A 165 47.76 -12.14 6.62
C SER A 165 48.86 -11.07 6.71
N ASP A 166 49.39 -10.82 7.92
CA ASP A 166 50.69 -10.15 8.10
C ASP A 166 51.65 -11.14 8.78
N ASP A 167 52.34 -11.89 7.94
CA ASP A 167 53.47 -12.72 8.28
C ASP A 167 54.71 -11.83 8.22
N THR A 168 55.08 -11.22 9.34
CA THR A 168 56.35 -10.50 9.50
C THR A 168 57.14 -11.07 10.67
N THR A 169 58.05 -11.98 10.32
CA THR A 169 59.18 -12.42 11.15
C THR A 169 60.02 -11.20 11.55
N SER A 170 60.15 -10.94 12.85
CA SER A 170 61.04 -9.90 13.40
C SER A 170 62.51 -10.29 13.19
N PRO A 171 63.37 -9.40 12.64
CA PRO A 171 64.81 -9.64 12.52
C PRO A 171 65.65 -9.06 13.66
N PHE A 172 65.05 -8.58 14.75
CA PHE A 172 65.79 -8.12 15.93
C PHE A 172 65.27 -8.83 17.18
N GLY A 173 66.20 -9.42 17.95
CA GLY A 173 65.96 -10.41 19.01
C GLY A 173 65.57 -9.86 20.36
#